data_AF-A0A942DT06-F1
#
_entry.id   AF-A0A942DT06-F1
#
_cell.length_a   1.000
_cell.length_b   1.000
_cell.length_c   1.000
_cell.angle_alpha   90.00
_cell.angle_beta   90.00
_cell.angle_gamma   90.00
#
_symmetry.space_group_name_H-M   'P 1'
#
loop_
_entity.id
_entity.type
_entity.pdbx_description
1 polymer ?
#
loop_
_entity_poly.entity_id
_entity_poly.type
_entity_poly.pdbx_seq_one_letter_code
_entity_poly.pdbx_strand_id
1 'polypeptide(L)'
;MARLPAALRSNRGQALIETLALSSALVAALGVLLGVLYFGFVHIGANYLMHELLACQATEGEHGCEKQFRARAERFLFAAKVLDLESRQSFGGSRRARLVLQMPMKRTLTLKKELRI
;
A
#
# COMPACT_ATOMS: atom_id res chain seq x y z
N MET A 1 -14.04 61.22 14.63
CA MET A 1 -14.14 59.94 15.38
C MET A 1 -14.72 58.87 14.46
N ALA A 2 -13.87 58.06 13.83
CA ALA A 2 -14.33 56.99 12.94
C ALA A 2 -14.83 55.80 13.78
N ARG A 3 -16.14 55.62 13.88
CA ARG A 3 -16.74 54.40 14.43
C ARG A 3 -16.54 53.28 13.41
N LEU A 4 -15.63 52.35 13.70
CA LEU A 4 -15.55 51.10 12.95
C LEU A 4 -16.89 50.36 13.06
N PRO A 5 -17.47 49.88 11.94
CA PRO A 5 -18.76 49.22 11.95
C PRO A 5 -18.67 47.87 12.67
N ALA A 6 -19.62 47.63 13.58
CA ALA A 6 -19.74 46.42 14.40
C ALA A 6 -19.90 45.11 13.59
N ALA A 7 -20.16 45.20 12.28
CA ALA A 7 -20.28 44.06 11.37
C ALA A 7 -18.98 43.22 11.24
N LEU A 8 -17.80 43.82 11.44
CA LEU A 8 -16.51 43.10 11.40
C LEU A 8 -16.23 42.25 12.66
N ARG A 9 -17.00 42.44 13.74
CA ARG A 9 -16.80 41.71 15.00
C ARG A 9 -17.54 40.37 15.04
N SER A 10 -18.64 40.26 14.27
CA SER A 10 -19.49 39.07 14.20
C SER A 10 -18.89 37.93 13.35
N ASN A 11 -18.01 38.24 12.40
CA ASN A 11 -17.43 37.25 11.47
C ASN A 11 -16.24 36.45 12.03
N ARG A 12 -15.68 36.83 13.19
CA ARG A 12 -14.47 36.16 13.72
C ARG A 12 -14.74 34.74 14.24
N GLY A 13 -15.90 34.51 14.84
CA GLY A 13 -16.30 33.17 15.32
C GLY A 13 -16.66 32.23 14.16
N GLN A 14 -17.33 32.76 13.14
CA GLN A 14 -17.71 32.01 11.95
C GLN A 14 -16.49 31.63 11.10
N ALA A 15 -15.54 32.54 10.90
CA ALA A 15 -14.28 32.24 10.22
C ALA A 15 -13.44 31.16 10.93
N LEU A 16 -13.50 31.10 12.27
CA LEU A 16 -12.84 30.07 13.08
C LEU A 16 -13.47 28.68 12.88
N ILE A 17 -14.80 28.61 12.81
CA ILE A 17 -15.52 27.36 12.56
C ILE A 17 -15.28 26.88 11.13
N GLU A 18 -15.32 27.79 10.15
CA GLU A 18 -15.04 27.48 8.75
C GLU A 18 -13.60 26.99 8.55
N THR A 19 -12.61 27.60 9.21
CA THR A 19 -11.21 27.14 9.15
C THR A 19 -10.99 25.80 9.86
N LEU A 20 -11.67 25.53 10.97
CA LEU A 20 -11.63 24.21 11.62
C LEU A 20 -12.28 23.11 10.76
N ALA A 21 -13.39 23.43 10.09
CA ALA A 21 -14.03 22.52 9.15
C ALA A 21 -13.16 22.25 7.91
N LEU A 22 -12.55 23.29 7.33
CA LEU A 22 -11.63 23.17 6.19
C LEU A 22 -10.36 22.39 6.53
N SER A 23 -9.77 22.65 7.69
CA SER A 23 -8.55 21.94 8.14
C SER A 23 -8.82 20.46 8.42
N SER A 24 -9.93 20.11 9.06
CA SER A 24 -10.30 18.70 9.26
C SER A 24 -10.58 17.97 7.95
N ALA A 25 -11.28 18.62 7.00
CA ALA A 25 -11.48 18.08 5.67
C ALA A 25 -10.16 17.89 4.91
N LEU A 26 -9.22 18.84 5.02
CA LEU A 26 -7.91 18.76 4.40
C LEU A 26 -7.07 17.61 4.97
N VAL A 27 -7.06 17.43 6.29
CA VAL A 27 -6.36 16.31 6.95
C VAL A 27 -6.96 14.98 6.51
N ALA A 28 -8.29 14.88 6.40
CA ALA A 28 -8.95 13.68 5.89
C ALA A 28 -8.56 13.39 4.43
N ALA A 29 -8.56 14.40 3.57
CA ALA A 29 -8.16 14.27 2.17
C ALA A 29 -6.70 13.83 2.03
N LEU A 30 -5.79 14.43 2.81
CA LEU A 30 -4.37 14.03 2.86
C LEU A 30 -4.22 12.59 3.35
N GLY A 31 -4.98 12.18 4.37
CA GLY A 31 -4.98 10.81 4.86
C GLY A 31 -5.41 9.79 3.80
N VAL A 32 -6.44 10.10 3.02
CA VAL A 32 -6.89 9.26 1.90
C VAL A 32 -5.81 9.18 0.82
N LEU A 33 -5.21 10.32 0.43
CA LEU A 33 -4.14 10.37 -0.57
C LEU A 33 -2.91 9.55 -0.16
N LEU A 34 -2.45 9.71 1.08
CA LEU A 34 -1.35 8.92 1.63
C LEU A 34 -1.69 7.42 1.68
N GLY A 35 -2.93 7.07 2.04
CA GLY A 35 -3.40 5.70 2.03
C GLY A 35 -3.38 5.07 0.63
N VAL A 36 -3.83 5.79 -0.39
CA VAL A 36 -3.81 5.34 -1.80
C VAL A 36 -2.37 5.20 -2.30
N LEU A 37 -1.50 6.18 -2.02
CA LEU A 37 -0.08 6.13 -2.39
C LEU A 37 0.62 4.94 -1.74
N TYR A 38 0.39 4.69 -0.45
CA TYR A 38 0.93 3.53 0.24
C TYR A 38 0.46 2.22 -0.39
N PHE A 39 -0.84 2.11 -0.70
CA PHE A 39 -1.39 0.91 -1.34
C PHE A 39 -0.77 0.67 -2.72
N GLY A 40 -0.59 1.73 -3.50
CA GLY A 40 0.11 1.68 -4.78
C GLY A 40 1.56 1.22 -4.65
N PHE A 41 2.30 1.77 -3.68
CA PHE A 41 3.68 1.38 -3.42
C PHE A 41 3.79 -0.11 -3.04
N VAL A 42 2.95 -0.58 -2.11
CA VAL A 42 2.91 -1.99 -1.71
C VAL A 42 2.58 -2.89 -2.89
N HIS A 43 1.63 -2.49 -3.74
CA HIS A 43 1.25 -3.27 -4.91
C HIS A 43 2.38 -3.40 -5.93
N ILE A 44 3.05 -2.28 -6.26
CA ILE A 44 4.18 -2.26 -7.20
C ILE A 44 5.36 -3.07 -6.64
N GLY A 45 5.73 -2.83 -5.38
CA GLY A 45 6.83 -3.52 -4.71
C GLY A 45 6.60 -5.04 -4.64
N ALA A 46 5.39 -5.45 -4.27
CA ALA A 46 5.05 -6.86 -4.21
C ALA A 46 5.03 -7.52 -5.59
N ASN A 47 4.57 -6.81 -6.63
CA ASN A 47 4.60 -7.30 -8.00
C ASN A 47 6.04 -7.46 -8.55
N TYR A 48 6.93 -6.52 -8.21
CA TYR A 48 8.36 -6.59 -8.53
C TYR A 48 9.00 -7.81 -7.84
N LEU A 49 8.82 -7.95 -6.53
CA LEU A 49 9.36 -9.08 -5.78
C LEU A 49 8.81 -10.43 -6.29
N MET A 50 7.52 -10.52 -6.63
CA MET A 50 6.96 -11.76 -7.19
C MET A 50 7.57 -12.11 -8.54
N HIS A 51 7.97 -11.11 -9.34
CA HIS A 51 8.68 -11.36 -10.57
C HIS A 51 10.04 -11.99 -10.30
N GLU A 52 10.77 -11.43 -9.34
CA GLU A 52 12.09 -11.91 -8.93
C GLU A 52 12.01 -13.33 -8.35
N LEU A 53 10.97 -13.64 -7.56
CA LEU A 53 10.71 -14.99 -7.06
C LEU A 53 10.53 -15.99 -8.20
N LEU A 54 9.65 -15.68 -9.16
CA LEU A 54 9.37 -16.56 -10.30
C LEU A 54 10.61 -16.77 -11.19
N ALA A 55 11.45 -15.73 -11.33
CA ALA A 55 12.73 -15.81 -12.03
C ALA A 55 13.76 -16.66 -11.26
N CYS A 56 13.90 -16.47 -9.96
CA CYS A 56 14.80 -17.25 -9.10
C CYS A 56 14.42 -18.74 -9.09
N GLN A 57 13.11 -19.04 -9.04
CA GLN A 57 12.61 -20.41 -9.16
C GLN A 57 12.90 -21.04 -10.53
N ALA A 58 13.18 -20.22 -11.55
CA ALA A 58 13.64 -20.69 -12.85
C ALA A 58 15.07 -21.18 -12.87
N THR A 59 15.91 -20.59 -12.04
CA THR A 59 17.36 -20.81 -12.08
C THR A 59 17.84 -21.72 -10.95
N GLU A 60 17.29 -21.59 -9.74
CA GLU A 60 17.86 -22.17 -8.51
C GLU A 60 16.94 -23.16 -7.76
N GLY A 61 15.69 -23.35 -8.19
CA GLY A 61 14.71 -24.24 -7.56
C GLY A 61 13.87 -23.58 -6.44
N GLU A 62 12.76 -24.21 -6.05
CA GLU A 62 11.69 -23.54 -5.26
C GLU A 62 12.08 -23.12 -3.84
N HIS A 63 12.81 -23.96 -3.10
CA HIS A 63 12.90 -23.83 -1.63
C HIS A 63 13.85 -22.73 -1.13
N GLY A 64 14.89 -22.37 -1.92
CA GLY A 64 15.85 -21.32 -1.55
C GLY A 64 15.28 -19.91 -1.77
N CYS A 65 14.58 -19.73 -2.90
CA CYS A 65 14.08 -18.45 -3.35
C CYS A 65 12.94 -17.91 -2.46
N GLU A 66 12.05 -18.78 -1.96
CA GLU A 66 10.92 -18.35 -1.12
C GLU A 66 11.38 -17.74 0.23
N LYS A 67 12.41 -18.31 0.85
CA LYS A 67 12.95 -17.79 2.13
C LYS A 67 13.56 -16.41 1.94
N GLN A 68 14.35 -16.21 0.89
CA GLN A 68 14.93 -14.91 0.58
C GLN A 68 13.86 -13.88 0.23
N PHE A 69 12.86 -14.28 -0.56
CA PHE A 69 11.73 -13.44 -0.90
C PHE A 69 10.98 -12.99 0.36
N ARG A 70 10.64 -13.89 1.29
CA ARG A 70 9.89 -13.52 2.50
C ARG A 70 10.66 -12.51 3.34
N ALA A 71 11.97 -12.74 3.55
CA ALA A 71 12.82 -11.82 4.29
C ALA A 71 12.93 -10.44 3.62
N ARG A 72 12.94 -10.39 2.28
CA ARG A 72 13.00 -9.14 1.51
C ARG A 72 11.64 -8.42 1.50
N ALA A 73 10.55 -9.16 1.35
CA ALA A 73 9.18 -8.65 1.35
C ALA A 73 8.83 -7.99 2.69
N GLU A 74 9.18 -8.62 3.82
CA GLU A 74 8.93 -8.06 5.16
C GLU A 74 9.72 -6.76 5.41
N ARG A 75 10.92 -6.62 4.82
CA ARG A 75 11.70 -5.36 4.90
C ARG A 75 11.16 -4.28 3.95
N PHE A 76 10.79 -4.66 2.74
CA PHE A 76 10.47 -3.71 1.67
C PHE A 76 9.04 -3.20 1.75
N LEU A 77 8.09 -4.03 2.20
CA LEU A 77 6.67 -3.71 2.21
C LEU A 77 6.22 -3.09 3.54
N PHE A 78 7.12 -2.39 4.24
CA PHE A 78 6.93 -1.66 5.50
C PHE A 78 5.52 -1.76 6.12
N ALA A 79 5.42 -2.48 7.24
CA ALA A 79 4.19 -2.82 7.96
C ALA A 79 3.24 -3.83 7.29
N ALA A 80 3.46 -4.23 6.03
CA ALA A 80 2.74 -5.35 5.43
C ALA A 80 3.43 -6.68 5.78
N LYS A 81 2.64 -7.63 6.30
CA LYS A 81 3.10 -8.97 6.65
C LYS A 81 2.74 -9.97 5.56
N VAL A 82 3.68 -10.83 5.20
CA VAL A 82 3.39 -11.97 4.31
C VAL A 82 2.60 -13.02 5.10
N LEU A 83 1.33 -13.19 4.78
CA LEU A 83 0.49 -14.22 5.38
C LEU A 83 0.73 -15.56 4.71
N ASP A 84 0.72 -15.54 3.38
CA ASP A 84 0.79 -16.75 2.57
C ASP A 84 1.56 -16.49 1.29
N LEU A 85 2.37 -17.46 0.90
CA LEU A 85 3.13 -17.46 -0.34
C LEU A 85 3.01 -18.88 -0.90
N GLU A 86 2.28 -19.00 -2.00
CA GLU A 86 2.14 -20.28 -2.69
C GLU A 86 2.81 -20.15 -4.06
N SER A 87 3.89 -20.90 -4.23
CA SER A 87 4.49 -21.17 -5.52
C SER A 87 4.00 -22.52 -6.02
N ARG A 88 3.55 -22.59 -7.29
CA ARG A 88 3.37 -23.86 -7.98
C ARG A 88 3.98 -23.81 -9.36
N GLN A 89 4.81 -24.81 -9.65
CA GLN A 89 5.13 -25.18 -11.02
C GLN A 89 3.96 -25.97 -11.62
N SER A 90 3.38 -25.48 -12.70
CA SER A 90 2.30 -26.15 -13.43
C SER A 90 2.90 -27.09 -14.48
N PHE A 91 2.32 -28.28 -14.62
CA PHE A 91 2.69 -29.25 -15.67
C PHE A 91 2.52 -28.58 -17.05
N GLY A 92 3.64 -28.29 -17.73
CA GLY A 92 3.66 -27.55 -19.00
C GLY A 92 4.52 -26.28 -19.04
N GLY A 93 5.44 -26.07 -18.08
CA GLY A 93 6.41 -24.95 -18.11
C GLY A 93 5.89 -23.62 -17.54
N SER A 94 4.59 -23.51 -17.27
CA SER A 94 4.00 -22.33 -16.61
C SER A 94 4.25 -22.36 -15.09
N ARG A 95 4.80 -21.28 -14.52
CA ARG A 95 4.93 -21.09 -13.07
C ARG A 95 3.92 -20.08 -12.58
N ARG A 96 3.23 -20.41 -11.48
CA ARG A 96 2.29 -19.51 -10.81
C ARG A 96 2.75 -19.24 -9.40
N ALA A 97 2.76 -17.97 -9.02
CA ALA A 97 2.95 -17.54 -7.66
C ALA A 97 1.70 -16.80 -7.19
N ARG A 98 1.31 -17.05 -5.94
CA ARG A 98 0.27 -16.32 -5.23
C ARG A 98 0.88 -15.76 -3.95
N LEU A 99 0.66 -14.47 -3.73
CA LEU A 99 1.11 -13.77 -2.55
C LEU A 99 -0.09 -13.16 -1.83
N VAL A 100 -0.21 -13.44 -0.54
CA VAL A 100 -1.21 -12.83 0.35
C VAL A 100 -0.48 -11.98 1.38
N LEU A 101 -0.73 -10.67 1.32
CA LEU A 101 -0.16 -9.68 2.23
C LEU A 101 -1.26 -9.15 3.15
N GLN A 102 -0.94 -9.00 4.43
CA GLN A 102 -1.75 -8.26 5.39
C GLN A 102 -1.14 -6.89 5.61
N MET A 103 -1.86 -5.85 5.19
CA MET A 103 -1.49 -4.46 5.42
C MET A 103 -1.92 -3.96 6.81
N PRO A 104 -1.29 -2.86 7.29
CA PRO A 104 -1.80 -2.14 8.44
C PRO A 104 -3.28 -1.78 8.21
N MET A 105 -4.09 -1.82 9.28
CA MET A 105 -5.57 -1.73 9.25
C MET A 105 -6.33 -2.98 8.78
N LYS A 106 -5.74 -4.18 8.92
CA LYS A 106 -6.38 -5.48 8.64
C LYS A 106 -6.89 -5.63 7.20
N ARG A 107 -6.35 -4.85 6.26
CA ARG A 107 -6.63 -5.04 4.83
C ARG A 107 -5.75 -6.14 4.27
N THR A 108 -6.34 -7.00 3.45
CA THR A 108 -5.61 -8.09 2.81
C THR A 108 -5.47 -7.80 1.33
N LEU A 109 -4.25 -7.86 0.82
CA LEU A 109 -3.96 -7.78 -0.61
C LEU A 109 -3.56 -9.16 -1.10
N THR A 110 -4.30 -9.66 -2.08
CA THR A 110 -3.94 -10.90 -2.77
C THR A 110 -3.44 -10.54 -4.15
N LEU A 111 -2.19 -10.90 -4.42
CA LEU A 111 -1.58 -10.83 -5.74
C LEU A 111 -1.47 -12.23 -6.31
N LYS A 112 -1.80 -12.38 -7.58
CA LYS A 112 -1.61 -13.60 -8.35
C LYS A 112 -0.80 -13.26 -9.58
N LYS A 113 0.27 -13.99 -9.83
CA LYS A 113 1.14 -13.78 -10.97
C LYS A 113 1.45 -15.13 -11.62
N GLU A 114 1.33 -15.16 -12.94
CA GLU A 114 1.70 -16.32 -13.77
C GLU A 114 2.82 -15.90 -14.70
N LEU A 115 3.86 -16.73 -14.77
CA LEU A 115 4.97 -16.60 -15.70
C LEU A 115 4.97 -17.86 -16.58
N ARG A 116 4.73 -17.68 -17.88
CA ARG A 116 4.94 -18.73 -18.88
C ARG A 116 6.38 -18.58 -19.37
N ILE A 117 7.17 -19.63 -19.21
CA ILE A 117 8.54 -19.75 -19.70
C ILE A 117 8.52 -20.70 -20.89
#